data_AF-A0A4S4K6R7-F1
#
_entry.id   AF-A0A4S4K6R7-F1
#
_cell.length_a   1.000
_cell.length_b   1.000
_cell.length_c   1.000
_cell.angle_alpha   90.00
_cell.angle_beta   90.00
_cell.angle_gamma   90.00
#
_symmetry.space_group_name_H-M   'P 1'
#
loop_
_entity.id
_entity.type
_entity.pdbx_description
1 polymer ?
#
loop_
_entity_poly.entity_id
_entity_poly.type
_entity_poly.pdbx_seq_one_letter_code
_entity_poly.pdbx_strand_id
1 'polypeptide(L)'
;MSQSPTIPEVVAEFKADLVDAYTFNALAAFVTYEYIITFGQEVTMVWRRRWSLVTWMFVANRYLMIGLMIYTISPFTAKVRPTIFVYKSIAYLAHRGTLINQIMGMAQFSVFAAFSALRAFAIWDRNVYIAALVLLLNLVPVGTGIYTTARGTAAFIVDPILGTFCMGYPDISASLNFA
;
A
#
# COMPACT_ATOMS: atom_id res chain seq x y z
N MET A 1 -4.67 19.93 27.67
CA MET A 1 -5.21 21.04 26.85
C MET A 1 -4.72 20.85 25.43
N SER A 2 -5.50 20.25 24.54
CA SER A 2 -5.20 20.26 23.10
C SER A 2 -5.67 21.60 22.56
N GLN A 3 -4.75 22.44 22.08
CA GLN A 3 -5.13 23.64 21.34
C GLN A 3 -5.89 23.22 20.08
N SER A 4 -7.03 23.84 19.82
CA SER A 4 -7.73 23.66 18.55
C SER A 4 -6.82 24.16 17.42
N PRO A 5 -6.66 23.39 16.33
CA PRO A 5 -5.74 23.74 15.26
C PRO A 5 -6.14 25.08 14.63
N THR A 6 -5.14 25.87 14.26
CA THR A 6 -5.37 27.18 13.64
C THR A 6 -5.81 27.00 12.17
N ILE A 7 -6.61 27.91 11.61
CA ILE A 7 -7.04 27.87 10.20
C ILE A 7 -5.88 27.60 9.21
N PRO A 8 -4.70 28.26 9.30
CA PRO A 8 -3.59 27.98 8.40
C PRO A 8 -3.01 26.56 8.54
N GLU A 9 -3.06 25.97 9.73
CA GLU A 9 -2.59 24.62 10.00
C GLU A 9 -3.48 23.58 9.31
N VAL A 10 -4.80 23.72 9.43
CA VAL A 10 -5.79 22.86 8.74
C VAL A 10 -5.64 22.94 7.22
N VAL A 11 -5.40 24.14 6.67
CA VAL A 11 -5.19 24.33 5.23
C VAL A 11 -3.88 23.68 4.77
N ALA A 12 -2.84 23.67 5.60
CA ALA A 12 -1.58 23.02 5.27
C ALA A 12 -1.69 21.49 5.26
N GLU A 13 -2.38 20.93 6.26
CA GLU A 13 -2.66 19.48 6.34
C GLU A 13 -3.47 19.01 5.13
N PHE A 14 -4.58 19.69 4.81
CA PHE A 14 -5.40 19.35 3.64
C PHE A 14 -4.60 19.43 2.32
N LYS A 15 -3.70 20.39 2.18
CA LYS A 15 -2.82 20.50 1.01
C LYS A 15 -1.86 19.31 0.91
N ALA A 16 -1.31 18.85 2.03
CA ALA A 16 -0.42 17.69 2.05
C ALA A 16 -1.16 16.43 1.57
N ASP A 17 -2.35 16.17 2.12
CA ASP A 17 -3.20 15.04 1.72
C ASP A 17 -3.57 15.09 0.23
N LEU A 18 -3.90 16.29 -0.26
CA LEU A 18 -4.24 16.48 -1.67
C LEU A 18 -3.05 16.21 -2.60
N VAL A 19 -1.86 16.67 -2.23
CA VAL A 19 -0.63 16.42 -2.97
C VAL A 19 -0.31 14.93 -2.99
N ASP A 20 -0.45 14.24 -1.87
CA ASP A 20 -0.24 12.79 -1.79
C ASP A 20 -1.23 12.05 -2.69
N ALA A 21 -2.53 12.38 -2.61
CA ALA A 21 -3.55 11.78 -3.46
C ALA A 21 -3.26 11.97 -4.96
N TYR A 22 -2.90 13.19 -5.39
CA TYR A 22 -2.53 13.43 -6.79
C TYR A 22 -1.26 12.69 -7.20
N THR A 23 -0.27 12.60 -6.32
CA THR A 23 0.98 11.87 -6.57
C THR A 23 0.71 10.39 -6.78
N PHE A 24 -0.10 9.76 -5.92
CA PHE A 24 -0.47 8.35 -6.07
C PHE A 24 -1.25 8.09 -7.36
N ASN A 25 -2.20 8.95 -7.72
CA ASN A 25 -2.95 8.80 -8.97
C ASN A 25 -2.05 8.98 -10.21
N ALA A 26 -1.12 9.94 -10.19
CA ALA A 26 -0.16 10.14 -11.28
C ALA A 26 0.77 8.95 -11.43
N LEU A 27 1.33 8.43 -10.33
CA LEU A 27 2.15 7.23 -10.32
C LEU A 27 1.37 6.01 -10.82
N ALA A 28 0.11 5.89 -10.41
CA ALA A 28 -0.72 4.79 -10.86
C ALA A 28 -0.97 4.86 -12.37
N ALA A 29 -1.32 6.03 -12.90
CA ALA A 29 -1.46 6.21 -14.35
C ALA A 29 -0.17 5.88 -15.11
N PHE A 30 0.98 6.31 -14.59
CA PHE A 30 2.29 6.04 -15.18
C PHE A 30 2.61 4.53 -15.22
N VAL A 31 2.44 3.83 -14.10
CA VAL A 31 2.70 2.37 -14.04
C VAL A 31 1.72 1.60 -14.94
N THR A 32 0.44 2.01 -15.00
CA THR A 32 -0.53 1.38 -15.90
C THR A 32 -0.11 1.56 -17.35
N TYR A 33 0.33 2.76 -17.73
CA TYR A 33 0.82 3.04 -19.07
C TYR A 33 2.01 2.15 -19.44
N GLU A 34 3.03 2.09 -18.57
CA GLU A 34 4.21 1.24 -18.78
C GLU A 34 3.82 -0.23 -18.95
N TYR A 35 2.93 -0.74 -18.11
CA TYR A 35 2.48 -2.14 -18.19
C TYR A 35 1.70 -2.46 -19.46
N ILE A 36 0.95 -1.51 -20.01
CA ILE A 36 0.23 -1.69 -21.27
C ILE A 36 1.23 -1.81 -22.43
N ILE A 37 2.23 -0.93 -22.50
CA ILE A 37 3.17 -0.93 -23.63
C ILE A 37 4.15 -2.11 -23.58
N THR A 38 4.52 -2.59 -22.38
CA THR A 38 5.44 -3.74 -22.24
C THR A 38 4.74 -5.10 -22.39
N PHE A 39 3.40 -5.14 -22.34
CA PHE A 39 2.64 -6.39 -22.36
C PHE A 39 2.96 -7.31 -23.54
N GLY A 40 3.14 -6.74 -24.75
CA GLY A 40 3.48 -7.53 -25.94
C GLY A 40 4.82 -8.26 -25.84
N GLN A 41 5.82 -7.60 -25.23
CA GLN A 41 7.13 -8.19 -24.98
C GLN A 41 7.05 -9.30 -23.93
N GLU A 42 6.23 -9.10 -22.90
CA GLU A 42 6.05 -10.07 -21.82
C GLU A 42 5.42 -11.37 -22.29
N VAL A 43 4.37 -11.29 -23.11
CA VAL A 43 3.74 -12.47 -23.72
C VAL A 43 4.77 -13.30 -24.48
N THR A 44 5.67 -12.62 -25.20
CA THR A 44 6.68 -13.30 -26.00
C THR A 44 7.81 -13.91 -25.15
N MET A 45 8.28 -13.20 -24.12
CA MET A 45 9.46 -13.58 -23.34
C MET A 45 9.14 -14.49 -22.14
N VAL A 46 8.00 -14.26 -21.49
CA VAL A 46 7.63 -14.89 -20.21
C VAL A 46 6.63 -16.01 -20.43
N TRP A 47 5.54 -15.76 -21.16
CA TRP A 47 4.43 -16.70 -21.27
C TRP A 47 4.69 -17.85 -22.25
N ARG A 48 5.56 -17.66 -23.25
CA ARG A 48 5.95 -18.72 -24.20
C ARG A 48 7.09 -19.61 -23.70
N ARG A 49 7.70 -19.32 -22.55
CA ARG A 49 8.80 -20.10 -21.96
C ARG A 49 8.30 -21.04 -20.86
N ARG A 50 9.13 -22.02 -20.50
CA ARG A 50 8.87 -22.86 -19.32
C ARG A 50 8.88 -22.02 -18.06
N TRP A 51 7.92 -22.28 -17.17
CA TRP A 51 7.76 -21.56 -15.92
C TRP A 51 8.95 -21.85 -15.02
N SER A 52 9.73 -20.82 -14.71
CA SER A 52 10.90 -20.87 -13.83
C SER A 52 10.67 -20.02 -12.58
N LEU A 53 11.57 -20.11 -11.59
CA LEU A 53 11.51 -19.24 -10.41
C LEU A 53 11.54 -17.75 -10.78
N VAL A 54 12.31 -17.38 -11.81
CA VAL A 54 12.37 -16.00 -12.33
C VAL A 54 11.02 -15.58 -12.92
N THR A 55 10.33 -16.49 -13.62
CA THR A 55 8.97 -16.26 -14.14
C THR A 55 7.99 -15.96 -13.01
N TRP A 56 8.00 -16.77 -11.94
CA TRP A 56 7.13 -16.56 -10.79
C TRP A 56 7.42 -15.25 -10.06
N MET A 57 8.69 -14.89 -9.92
CA MET A 57 9.10 -13.64 -9.27
C MET A 57 8.66 -12.42 -10.09
N PHE A 58 8.75 -12.49 -11.42
CA PHE A 58 8.23 -11.46 -12.33
C PHE A 58 6.70 -11.33 -12.24
N VAL A 59 5.98 -12.45 -12.29
CA VAL A 59 4.52 -12.50 -12.16
C VAL A 59 4.10 -11.90 -10.82
N ALA A 60 4.71 -12.33 -9.71
CA ALA A 60 4.42 -11.80 -8.38
C ALA A 60 4.60 -10.27 -8.35
N ASN A 61 5.72 -9.75 -8.85
CA ASN A 61 5.98 -8.31 -8.90
C ASN A 61 4.90 -7.52 -9.64
N ARG A 62 4.51 -8.00 -10.82
CA ARG A 62 3.55 -7.31 -11.70
C ARG A 62 2.14 -7.32 -11.14
N TYR A 63 1.64 -8.49 -10.75
CA TYR A 63 0.25 -8.62 -10.29
C TYR A 63 0.03 -8.02 -8.89
N LEU A 64 1.04 -8.05 -8.02
CA LEU A 64 0.98 -7.34 -6.74
C LEU A 64 0.91 -5.81 -6.96
N MET A 65 1.73 -5.24 -7.86
CA MET A 65 1.63 -3.81 -8.22
C MET A 65 0.26 -3.45 -8.79
N ILE A 66 -0.27 -4.24 -9.73
CA ILE A 66 -1.60 -3.99 -10.30
C ILE A 66 -2.67 -3.98 -9.19
N GLY A 67 -2.64 -4.97 -8.29
CA GLY A 67 -3.59 -5.03 -7.19
C GLY A 67 -3.49 -3.84 -6.23
N LEU A 68 -2.26 -3.39 -5.94
CA LEU A 68 -2.03 -2.19 -5.12
C LEU A 68 -2.58 -0.92 -5.78
N MET A 69 -2.41 -0.78 -7.09
CA MET A 69 -2.92 0.38 -7.83
C MET A 69 -4.45 0.40 -7.88
N ILE A 70 -5.08 -0.75 -8.13
CA ILE A 70 -6.55 -0.87 -8.10
C ILE A 70 -7.08 -0.43 -6.74
N TYR A 71 -6.46 -0.88 -5.65
CA TYR A 71 -6.86 -0.47 -4.31
C TYR A 71 -6.64 1.03 -4.08
N THR A 72 -5.53 1.59 -4.54
CA THR A 72 -5.18 3.01 -4.33
C THR A 72 -6.13 3.96 -5.06
N ILE A 73 -6.62 3.56 -6.24
CA ILE A 73 -7.59 4.35 -7.03
C ILE A 73 -9.03 4.08 -6.56
N SER A 74 -9.28 2.96 -5.88
CA SER A 74 -10.63 2.63 -5.39
C SER A 74 -11.08 3.67 -4.35
N PRO A 75 -12.25 4.29 -4.52
CA PRO A 75 -12.73 5.28 -3.57
C PRO A 75 -13.01 4.59 -2.22
N PHE A 76 -12.44 5.13 -1.15
CA PHE A 76 -12.64 4.67 0.24
C PHE A 76 -14.05 4.90 0.78
N THR A 77 -14.95 5.44 -0.04
CA THR A 77 -16.16 6.12 0.41
C THR A 77 -17.40 5.43 -0.10
N ALA A 78 -18.12 4.76 0.80
CA ALA A 78 -19.54 4.55 0.58
C ALA A 78 -20.27 5.84 1.01
N LYS A 79 -20.84 6.60 0.07
CA LYS A 79 -21.83 7.66 0.39
C LYS A 79 -23.11 7.00 0.91
N VAL A 80 -23.07 6.48 2.12
CA VAL A 80 -24.24 5.92 2.80
C VAL A 80 -24.48 6.69 4.07
N ARG A 81 -25.73 7.08 4.29
CA ARG A 81 -26.22 7.50 5.61
C ARG A 81 -26.37 6.22 6.43
N PRO A 82 -25.40 5.83 7.27
CA PRO A 82 -25.41 4.49 7.82
C PRO A 82 -26.40 4.45 8.99
N THR A 83 -27.31 3.48 9.00
CA THR A 83 -27.90 2.99 10.25
C THR A 83 -26.83 2.21 11.02
N ILE A 84 -26.97 2.08 12.35
CA ILE A 84 -25.95 1.46 13.25
C ILE A 84 -25.48 0.07 12.76
N PHE A 85 -26.36 -0.73 12.17
CA PHE A 85 -26.03 -2.06 11.63
C PHE A 85 -25.21 -2.01 10.33
N VAL A 86 -25.48 -1.02 9.47
CA VAL A 86 -24.73 -0.79 8.23
C VAL A 86 -23.34 -0.25 8.55
N TYR A 87 -23.23 0.59 9.59
CA TYR A 87 -21.97 1.12 10.09
C TYR A 87 -20.99 0.01 10.50
N LYS A 88 -21.40 -0.94 11.36
CA LYS A 88 -20.52 -2.03 11.80
C LYS A 88 -20.06 -2.95 10.65
N SER A 89 -20.94 -3.21 9.69
CA SER A 89 -20.64 -4.08 8.54
C SER A 89 -19.63 -3.43 7.58
N ILE A 90 -19.81 -2.13 7.29
CA ILE A 90 -18.88 -1.36 6.45
C ILE A 90 -17.54 -1.18 7.18
N ALA A 91 -17.58 -0.92 8.47
CA ALA A 91 -16.40 -0.84 9.34
C ALA A 91 -15.54 -2.11 9.27
N TYR A 92 -16.18 -3.27 9.38
CA TYR A 92 -15.50 -4.56 9.30
C TYR A 92 -14.86 -4.79 7.91
N LEU A 93 -15.60 -4.51 6.84
CA LEU A 93 -15.09 -4.66 5.48
C LEU A 93 -13.95 -3.69 5.15
N ALA A 94 -14.05 -2.44 5.59
CA ALA A 94 -13.01 -1.42 5.41
C ALA A 94 -11.73 -1.78 6.19
N HIS A 95 -11.87 -2.27 7.43
CA HIS A 95 -10.73 -2.75 8.21
C HIS A 95 -10.06 -3.96 7.57
N ARG A 96 -10.83 -4.91 7.04
CA ARG A 96 -10.26 -6.05 6.31
C ARG A 96 -9.59 -5.62 5.00
N GLY A 97 -10.16 -4.65 4.28
CA GLY A 97 -9.57 -4.12 3.05
C GLY A 97 -8.23 -3.43 3.26
N THR A 98 -8.10 -2.63 4.32
CA THR A 98 -6.83 -1.96 4.67
C THR A 98 -5.74 -2.95 5.07
N LEU A 99 -6.08 -3.99 5.83
CA LEU A 99 -5.14 -5.08 6.14
C LEU A 99 -4.66 -5.81 4.88
N ILE A 100 -5.56 -6.13 3.95
CA ILE A 100 -5.20 -6.79 2.69
C ILE A 100 -4.24 -5.91 1.88
N ASN A 101 -4.51 -4.60 1.77
CA ASN A 101 -3.62 -3.67 1.08
C ASN A 101 -2.23 -3.61 1.73
N GLN A 102 -2.16 -3.55 3.06
CA GLN A 102 -0.89 -3.54 3.79
C GLN A 102 -0.09 -4.83 3.56
N ILE A 103 -0.75 -5.99 3.61
CA ILE A 103 -0.11 -7.28 3.32
C ILE A 103 0.43 -7.33 1.89
N MET A 104 -0.37 -6.86 0.92
CA MET A 104 0.07 -6.77 -0.49
C MET A 104 1.27 -5.83 -0.64
N GLY A 105 1.30 -4.71 0.08
CA GLY A 105 2.42 -3.77 0.09
C GLY A 105 3.70 -4.38 0.66
N MET A 106 3.60 -5.06 1.81
CA MET A 106 4.74 -5.78 2.42
C MET A 106 5.27 -6.89 1.51
N ALA A 107 4.37 -7.62 0.85
CA ALA A 107 4.75 -8.62 -0.15
C ALA A 107 5.52 -7.97 -1.32
N GLN A 108 5.06 -6.81 -1.80
CA GLN A 108 5.73 -6.07 -2.86
C GLN A 108 7.14 -5.61 -2.46
N PHE A 109 7.30 -5.04 -1.26
CA PHE A 109 8.62 -4.66 -0.74
C PHE A 109 9.57 -5.86 -0.62
N SER A 110 9.04 -7.02 -0.22
CA SER A 110 9.82 -8.26 -0.14
C SER A 110 10.31 -8.71 -1.52
N VAL A 111 9.46 -8.59 -2.55
CA VAL A 111 9.84 -8.88 -3.94
C VAL A 111 10.91 -7.90 -4.44
N PHE A 112 10.76 -6.59 -4.16
CA PHE A 112 11.78 -5.59 -4.51
C PHE A 112 13.12 -5.85 -3.82
N ALA A 113 13.10 -6.21 -2.53
CA ALA A 113 14.29 -6.56 -1.77
C ALA A 113 15.00 -7.78 -2.39
N ALA A 114 14.25 -8.82 -2.78
CA ALA A 114 14.80 -10.00 -3.42
C ALA A 114 15.45 -9.67 -4.79
N PHE A 115 14.78 -8.89 -5.64
CA PHE A 115 15.35 -8.44 -6.92
C PHE A 115 16.64 -7.61 -6.73
N SER A 116 16.63 -6.70 -5.77
CA SER A 116 17.79 -5.86 -5.44
C SER A 116 18.98 -6.72 -4.98
N ALA A 117 18.73 -7.67 -4.07
CA ALA A 117 19.76 -8.57 -3.55
C ALA A 117 20.32 -9.50 -4.64
N LEU A 118 19.46 -10.07 -5.50
CA LEU A 118 19.88 -10.93 -6.60
C LEU A 118 20.74 -10.16 -7.63
N ARG A 119 20.37 -8.91 -7.91
CA ARG A 119 21.17 -8.03 -8.77
C ARG A 119 22.54 -7.76 -8.15
N ALA A 120 22.60 -7.44 -6.86
CA ALA A 120 23.86 -7.23 -6.16
C ALA A 120 24.74 -8.49 -6.16
N PHE A 121 24.13 -9.67 -5.94
CA PHE A 121 24.80 -10.96 -6.01
C PHE A 121 25.44 -11.24 -7.37
N ALA A 122 24.75 -10.87 -8.46
CA ALA A 122 25.25 -11.07 -9.82
C ALA A 122 26.41 -10.12 -10.17
N ILE A 123 26.42 -8.90 -9.64
CA ILE A 123 27.47 -7.90 -9.89
C ILE A 123 28.76 -8.24 -9.12
N TRP A 124 28.63 -8.72 -7.89
CA TRP A 124 29.75 -8.96 -6.97
C TRP A 124 30.23 -10.42 -6.95
N ASP A 125 30.37 -11.02 -8.13
CA ASP A 125 30.92 -12.38 -8.33
C ASP A 125 30.34 -13.45 -7.38
N ARG A 126 29.00 -13.47 -7.22
CA ARG A 126 28.31 -14.42 -6.35
C ARG A 126 28.71 -14.35 -4.87
N ASN A 127 29.16 -13.19 -4.40
CA ASN A 127 29.42 -12.96 -2.98
C ASN A 127 28.11 -12.87 -2.19
N VAL A 128 27.80 -13.95 -1.45
CA VAL A 128 26.59 -14.09 -0.63
C VAL A 128 26.52 -13.03 0.48
N TYR A 129 27.64 -12.56 1.01
CA TYR A 129 27.65 -11.59 2.11
C TYR A 129 27.10 -10.22 1.69
N ILE A 130 27.47 -9.75 0.50
CA ILE A 130 26.96 -8.49 -0.05
C ILE A 130 25.46 -8.62 -0.39
N ALA A 131 25.06 -9.75 -0.96
CA ALA A 131 23.66 -10.03 -1.25
C ALA A 131 22.82 -10.07 0.04
N ALA A 132 23.31 -10.71 1.09
CA ALA A 132 22.65 -10.76 2.39
C ALA A 132 22.55 -9.36 3.02
N LEU A 133 23.63 -8.56 2.96
CA LEU A 133 23.61 -7.19 3.44
C LEU A 133 22.54 -6.35 2.73
N VAL A 134 22.50 -6.40 1.39
CA VAL A 134 21.48 -5.69 0.60
C VAL A 134 20.08 -6.17 0.92
N LEU A 135 19.88 -7.49 1.07
CA LEU A 135 18.58 -8.06 1.42
C LEU A 135 18.11 -7.56 2.79
N LEU A 136 18.98 -7.62 3.81
CA LEU A 136 18.67 -7.18 5.18
C LEU A 136 18.33 -5.69 5.23
N LEU A 137 19.10 -4.84 4.52
CA LEU A 137 18.83 -3.41 4.42
C LEU A 137 17.47 -3.11 3.76
N ASN A 138 17.13 -3.84 2.68
CA ASN A 138 15.87 -3.64 1.97
C ASN A 138 14.67 -4.31 2.67
N LEU A 139 14.89 -5.11 3.71
CA LEU A 139 13.81 -5.70 4.52
C LEU A 139 13.32 -4.75 5.63
N VAL A 140 14.05 -3.66 5.90
CA VAL A 140 13.66 -2.66 6.91
C VAL A 140 12.24 -2.11 6.69
N PRO A 141 11.82 -1.71 5.47
CA PRO A 141 10.45 -1.24 5.22
C PRO A 141 9.38 -2.29 5.54
N VAL A 142 9.69 -3.58 5.36
CA VAL A 142 8.79 -4.68 5.71
C VAL A 142 8.65 -4.78 7.23
N GLY A 143 9.76 -4.72 7.95
CA GLY A 143 9.75 -4.72 9.42
C GLY A 143 9.00 -3.53 10.02
N THR A 144 9.23 -2.32 9.51
CA THR A 144 8.51 -1.11 9.94
C THR A 144 7.03 -1.19 9.58
N GLY A 145 6.68 -1.75 8.42
CA GLY A 145 5.30 -1.99 8.02
C GLY A 145 4.59 -2.93 9.00
N ILE A 146 5.20 -4.07 9.34
CA ILE A 146 4.64 -5.01 10.32
C ILE A 146 4.45 -4.33 11.69
N TYR A 147 5.46 -3.58 12.15
CA TYR A 147 5.40 -2.90 13.44
C TYR A 147 4.25 -1.87 13.49
N THR A 148 4.12 -1.04 12.45
CA THR A 148 3.08 0.00 12.37
C THR A 148 1.69 -0.61 12.24
N THR A 149 1.51 -1.67 11.44
CA THR A 149 0.25 -2.41 11.36
C THR A 149 -0.11 -3.08 12.68
N ALA A 150 0.86 -3.68 13.38
CA ALA A 150 0.61 -4.35 14.65
C ALA A 150 0.17 -3.39 15.76
N ARG A 151 0.59 -2.12 15.69
CA ARG A 151 0.15 -1.07 16.63
C ARG A 151 -1.01 -0.21 16.10
N GLY A 152 -1.34 -0.34 14.82
CA GLY A 152 -2.38 0.42 14.18
C GLY A 152 -3.77 0.00 14.63
N THR A 153 -4.57 0.97 15.05
CA THR A 153 -5.99 0.79 15.33
C THR A 153 -6.80 1.49 14.24
N ALA A 154 -7.88 0.85 13.78
CA ALA A 154 -8.79 1.49 12.83
C ALA A 154 -9.71 2.46 13.58
N ALA A 155 -9.71 3.72 13.18
CA ALA A 155 -10.64 4.74 13.62
C ALA A 155 -11.57 5.15 12.47
N PHE A 156 -12.81 5.47 12.83
CA PHE A 156 -13.82 5.97 11.91
C PHE A 156 -13.98 7.47 12.10
N ILE A 157 -13.93 8.21 11.00
CA ILE A 157 -14.12 9.65 11.01
C ILE A 157 -15.28 9.96 10.08
N VAL A 158 -16.19 10.80 10.58
CA VAL A 158 -17.37 11.26 9.85
C VAL A 158 -17.08 12.68 9.39
N ASP A 159 -16.90 12.86 8.08
CA ASP A 159 -16.76 14.18 7.47
C ASP A 159 -18.07 14.60 6.78
N PRO A 160 -18.54 15.84 6.97
CA PRO A 160 -19.79 16.32 6.39
C PRO A 160 -19.79 16.42 4.86
N ILE A 161 -18.63 16.49 4.22
CA ILE A 161 -18.46 16.67 2.76
C ILE A 161 -18.06 15.35 2.10
N LEU A 162 -17.08 14.67 2.69
CA LEU A 162 -16.46 13.45 2.17
C LEU A 162 -17.11 12.17 2.68
N GLY A 163 -18.04 12.26 3.64
CA GLY A 163 -18.71 11.10 4.23
C GLY A 163 -17.84 10.38 5.27
N THR A 164 -18.17 9.12 5.56
CA THR A 164 -17.46 8.33 6.57
C THR A 164 -16.27 7.61 5.95
N PHE A 165 -15.08 7.75 6.54
CA PHE A 165 -13.87 7.05 6.15
C PHE A 165 -13.25 6.26 7.32
N CYS A 166 -12.48 5.23 6.96
CA CYS A 166 -11.75 4.36 7.87
C CYS A 166 -10.25 4.62 7.70
N MET A 167 -9.58 5.06 8.76
CA MET A 167 -8.14 5.30 8.78
C MET A 167 -7.47 4.52 9.91
N GLY A 168 -6.27 4.02 9.67
CA GLY A 168 -5.46 3.35 10.68
C GLY A 168 -4.53 4.36 11.36
N TYR A 169 -4.62 4.51 12.69
CA TYR A 169 -3.75 5.40 13.44
C TYR A 169 -2.85 4.60 14.39
N PRO A 170 -1.55 4.91 14.47
CA PRO A 170 -0.59 4.11 15.24
C PRO A 170 -0.75 4.19 16.76
N ASP A 171 -1.62 5.04 17.32
CA ASP A 171 -1.71 5.25 18.78
C ASP A 171 -3.13 5.61 19.30
N ILE A 172 -4.20 5.41 18.52
CA ILE A 172 -5.56 5.70 18.99
C ILE A 172 -6.13 4.44 19.66
N SER A 173 -6.11 4.36 20.98
CA SER A 173 -6.72 3.22 21.69
C SER A 173 -8.19 3.04 21.25
N ALA A 174 -8.62 1.79 21.02
CA ALA A 174 -9.95 1.40 20.51
C ALA A 174 -11.16 1.87 21.36
N SER A 175 -10.93 2.75 22.34
CA SER A 175 -11.88 3.31 23.27
C SER A 175 -12.62 4.55 22.78
N LEU A 176 -12.25 5.16 21.64
CA LEU A 176 -13.07 6.20 21.02
C LEU A 176 -14.20 5.54 20.22
N ASN A 177 -15.12 4.89 20.95
CA ASN A 177 -16.46 4.62 20.44
C ASN A 177 -17.13 5.99 20.24
N PHE A 178 -17.22 6.43 18.99
CA PHE A 178 -18.14 7.49 18.62
C PHE A 178 -19.56 6.94 18.76
N ALA A 179 -20.11 7.15 19.96
CA ALA A 179 -21.52 6.96 20.27
C ALA A 179 -22.37 8.00 19.57
#